data_AF-A0A8J2TK80-F1
#
_entry.id   AF-A0A8J2TK80-F1
#
_cell.length_a   1.000
_cell.length_b   1.000
_cell.length_c   1.000
_cell.angle_alpha   90.00
_cell.angle_beta   90.00
_cell.angle_gamma   90.00
#
_symmetry.space_group_name_H-M   'P 1'
#
loop_
_entity.id
_entity.type
_entity.pdbx_description
1 polymer ?
#
loop_
_entity_poly.entity_id
_entity_poly.type
_entity_poly.pdbx_seq_one_letter_code
_entity_poly.pdbx_strand_id
1 'polypeptide(L)'
;MVAAVIIFAIKIRHEIITLDTHQSLEIYNITPKIQDLLATTDIQNGQVLVFSRHTTTAIVINEDEERLLEDIKTYLRKLAPETDKYLHNDLHLRIVPEDEPINAHSHLMAMTLSTSEDISSTLVLH
;
A
#
# COMPACT_ATOMS: atom_id res chain seq x y z
N MET A 1 -4.36 -12.81 51.05
CA MET A 1 -4.71 -11.86 49.99
C MET A 1 -3.70 -12.05 48.88
N VAL A 2 -4.08 -12.60 47.73
CA VAL A 2 -3.16 -12.85 46.61
C VAL A 2 -3.29 -11.65 45.67
N ALA A 3 -2.20 -10.92 45.48
CA ALA A 3 -2.15 -9.83 44.51
C ALA A 3 -2.03 -10.42 43.10
N ALA A 4 -2.97 -10.11 42.22
CA ALA A 4 -2.86 -10.43 40.81
C ALA A 4 -1.87 -9.46 40.16
N VAL A 5 -0.76 -9.97 39.63
CA VAL A 5 0.15 -9.22 38.77
C VAL A 5 -0.38 -9.36 37.34
N ILE A 6 -0.88 -8.26 36.77
CA ILE A 6 -1.27 -8.21 35.35
C ILE A 6 -0.01 -7.89 34.54
N ILE A 7 0.45 -8.85 33.74
CA ILE A 7 1.54 -8.64 32.78
C ILE A 7 0.90 -8.29 31.44
N PHE A 8 1.16 -7.08 30.94
CA PHE A 8 0.82 -6.70 29.57
C PHE A 8 1.98 -7.09 28.65
N ALA A 9 1.74 -8.00 27.72
CA ALA A 9 2.72 -8.39 26.70
C ALA A 9 2.26 -7.91 25.33
N ILE A 10 3.12 -7.18 24.62
CA ILE A 10 2.90 -6.78 23.22
C ILE A 10 3.40 -7.91 22.32
N LYS A 11 2.55 -8.33 21.38
CA LYS A 11 2.93 -9.24 20.30
C LYS A 11 3.04 -8.46 19.00
N ILE A 12 4.10 -8.70 18.24
CA ILE A 12 4.31 -8.12 16.91
C ILE A 12 4.42 -9.27 15.93
N ARG A 13 3.62 -9.23 14.87
CA ARG A 13 3.73 -10.12 13.72
C ARG A 13 3.97 -9.29 12.47
N HIS A 14 4.83 -9.79 11.60
CA HIS A 14 5.17 -9.16 10.33
C HIS A 14 4.98 -10.17 9.20
N GLU A 15 4.35 -9.74 8.12
CA GLU A 15 4.06 -10.53 6.93
C GLU A 15 4.35 -9.70 5.68
N ILE A 16 4.76 -10.37 4.60
CA ILE A 16 4.98 -9.72 3.29
C ILE A 16 3.91 -10.23 2.33
N ILE A 17 3.11 -9.30 1.79
CA ILE A 17 2.18 -9.58 0.70
C ILE A 17 2.88 -9.22 -0.61
N THR A 18 3.09 -10.22 -1.46
CA THR A 18 3.58 -10.01 -2.84
C THR A 18 2.39 -9.96 -3.80
N LEU A 19 2.43 -9.02 -4.73
CA LEU A 19 1.46 -8.87 -5.81
C LEU A 19 2.21 -8.90 -7.14
N ASP A 20 1.73 -9.68 -8.08
CA ASP A 20 2.20 -9.66 -9.46
C ASP A 20 1.34 -8.67 -10.24
N THR A 21 1.97 -7.60 -10.74
CA THR A 21 1.28 -6.50 -11.44
C THR A 21 1.54 -6.58 -12.94
N HIS A 22 0.53 -6.27 -13.77
CA HIS A 22 0.65 -6.46 -15.22
C HIS A 22 0.42 -5.18 -16.04
N GLN A 23 -0.04 -4.09 -15.40
CA GLN A 23 -0.32 -2.81 -16.05
C GLN A 23 0.48 -1.66 -15.41
N SER A 24 0.63 -0.53 -16.11
CA SER A 24 1.32 0.66 -15.57
C SER A 24 0.61 1.26 -14.35
N LEU A 25 -0.72 1.14 -14.30
CA LEU A 25 -1.55 1.59 -13.19
C LEU A 25 -2.66 0.57 -12.94
N GLU A 26 -2.57 -0.10 -11.80
CA GLU A 26 -3.49 -1.16 -11.38
C GLU A 26 -3.85 -0.96 -9.90
N ILE A 27 -5.09 -1.29 -9.53
CA ILE A 27 -5.58 -1.17 -8.16
C ILE A 27 -5.99 -2.56 -7.70
N TYR A 28 -5.45 -2.99 -6.56
CA TYR A 28 -5.71 -4.30 -5.97
C TYR A 28 -6.40 -4.17 -4.62
N ASN A 29 -7.53 -4.85 -4.45
CA ASN A 29 -8.13 -5.03 -3.14
C ASN A 29 -7.35 -6.10 -2.35
N ILE A 30 -6.54 -5.66 -1.39
CA ILE A 30 -5.77 -6.54 -0.50
C ILE A 30 -6.48 -6.87 0.82
N THR A 31 -7.69 -6.35 1.04
CA THR A 31 -8.47 -6.56 2.27
C THR A 31 -8.67 -8.04 2.59
N PRO A 32 -9.06 -8.92 1.63
CA PRO A 32 -9.22 -10.34 1.92
C PRO A 32 -7.92 -11.00 2.39
N LYS A 33 -6.78 -10.67 1.76
CA LYS A 33 -5.46 -11.19 2.17
C LYS A 33 -5.09 -10.77 3.59
N ILE A 34 -5.38 -9.51 3.97
CA ILE A 34 -5.15 -9.00 5.32
C ILE A 34 -6.04 -9.74 6.32
N GLN A 35 -7.34 -9.93 6.01
CA GLN A 35 -8.27 -10.67 6.86
C GLN A 35 -7.83 -12.11 7.09
N ASP A 36 -7.39 -12.81 6.04
CA ASP A 36 -6.85 -14.17 6.14
C ASP A 36 -5.62 -14.23 7.05
N LEU A 37 -4.69 -13.28 6.91
CA LEU A 37 -3.52 -13.20 7.78
C LEU A 37 -3.92 -12.96 9.24
N LEU A 38 -4.83 -12.03 9.49
CA LEU A 38 -5.31 -11.70 10.84
C LEU A 38 -6.02 -12.88 11.50
N ALA A 39 -6.80 -13.66 10.74
CA ALA A 39 -7.49 -14.86 11.23
C ALA A 39 -6.53 -15.96 11.72
N THR A 40 -5.26 -15.94 11.30
CA THR A 40 -4.23 -16.88 11.78
C THR A 40 -3.49 -16.38 13.03
N THR A 41 -3.80 -15.18 13.53
CA THR A 41 -3.16 -14.61 14.73
C THR A 41 -3.95 -14.92 16.00
N ASP A 42 -3.29 -14.88 17.15
CA ASP A 42 -3.94 -14.90 18.47
C ASP A 42 -4.08 -13.49 19.09
N ILE A 43 -3.84 -12.44 18.28
CA ILE A 43 -3.96 -11.05 18.69
C ILE A 43 -5.45 -10.67 18.63
N GLN A 44 -5.99 -10.18 19.75
CA GLN A 44 -7.42 -9.83 19.86
C GLN A 44 -7.67 -8.32 19.74
N ASN A 45 -6.66 -7.50 20.09
CA ASN A 45 -6.73 -6.05 20.04
C ASN A 45 -5.37 -5.53 19.61
N GLY A 46 -5.34 -4.65 18.61
CA GLY A 46 -4.09 -4.12 18.11
C GLY A 46 -4.24 -3.12 16.98
N GLN A 47 -3.13 -2.87 16.30
CA GLN A 47 -3.04 -2.03 15.13
C GLN A 47 -2.44 -2.83 13.99
N VAL A 48 -2.93 -2.57 12.78
CA VAL A 48 -2.40 -3.14 11.55
C VAL A 48 -1.82 -1.99 10.74
N LEU A 49 -0.49 -1.95 10.68
CA LEU A 49 0.23 -1.05 9.79
C LEU A 49 0.48 -1.76 8.45
N VAL A 50 -0.12 -1.24 7.39
CA VAL A 50 0.14 -1.69 6.02
C VAL A 50 0.93 -0.59 5.32
N PHE A 51 2.09 -0.93 4.76
CA PHE A 51 2.90 0.04 4.04
C PHE A 51 3.54 -0.58 2.82
N SER A 52 3.74 0.24 1.78
CA SER A 52 4.47 -0.16 0.60
C SER A 52 5.97 0.01 0.80
N ARG A 53 6.74 -0.91 0.21
CA ARG A 53 8.22 -0.86 0.19
C ARG A 53 8.77 -0.25 -1.10
N HIS A 54 7.89 0.23 -1.98
CA HIS A 54 8.24 0.85 -3.25
C HIS A 54 7.82 2.33 -3.27
N THR A 55 8.53 3.12 -4.06
CA THR A 55 8.34 4.58 -4.16
C THR A 55 7.34 5.00 -5.24
N THR A 56 6.79 4.03 -5.98
CA THR A 56 5.89 4.23 -7.13
C THR A 56 4.54 3.55 -6.90
N THR A 57 4.23 3.24 -5.65
CA THR A 57 3.02 2.53 -5.22
C THR A 57 2.45 3.25 -4.00
N ALA A 58 1.16 3.06 -3.77
CA ALA A 58 0.43 3.67 -2.67
C ALA A 58 -0.44 2.62 -1.96
N ILE A 59 -0.79 2.91 -0.70
CA ILE A 59 -1.79 2.18 0.07
C ILE A 59 -2.91 3.17 0.37
N VAL A 60 -4.15 2.79 0.11
CA VAL A 60 -5.32 3.65 0.29
C VAL A 60 -6.48 2.84 0.85
N ILE A 61 -7.34 3.49 1.64
CA ILE A 61 -8.65 2.96 2.04
C ILE A 61 -9.71 3.69 1.23
N ASN A 62 -10.48 2.95 0.45
CA ASN A 62 -11.58 3.48 -0.35
C ASN A 62 -12.62 2.38 -0.64
N GLU A 63 -13.71 2.74 -1.31
CA GLU A 63 -14.76 1.80 -1.73
C GLU A 63 -14.28 0.91 -2.90
N ASP A 64 -14.51 -0.40 -2.77
CA ASP A 64 -14.18 -1.40 -3.79
C ASP A 64 -15.34 -1.54 -4.81
N GLU A 65 -15.55 -0.47 -5.57
CA GLU A 65 -16.55 -0.42 -6.64
C GLU A 65 -15.87 -0.21 -8.00
N GLU A 66 -16.19 -1.08 -8.97
CA GLU A 66 -15.47 -1.19 -10.24
C GLU A 66 -15.37 0.14 -11.00
N ARG A 67 -16.44 0.93 -11.06
CA ARG A 67 -16.44 2.20 -11.81
C ARG A 67 -15.64 3.28 -11.08
N LEU A 68 -15.75 3.35 -9.75
CA LEU A 68 -14.96 4.26 -8.95
C LEU A 68 -13.46 3.96 -9.08
N LEU A 69 -13.07 2.68 -9.14
CA LEU A 69 -11.69 2.30 -9.40
C LEU A 69 -11.19 2.82 -10.76
N GLU A 70 -12.02 2.77 -11.81
CA GLU A 70 -11.69 3.36 -13.11
C GLU A 70 -11.65 4.90 -13.09
N ASP A 71 -12.52 5.54 -12.30
CA ASP A 71 -12.48 6.99 -12.08
C ASP A 71 -11.19 7.40 -11.38
N ILE A 72 -10.74 6.65 -10.36
CA ILE A 72 -9.45 6.88 -9.67
C ILE A 72 -8.30 6.75 -10.67
N LYS A 73 -8.26 5.68 -11.48
CA LYS A 73 -7.22 5.50 -12.50
C LYS A 73 -7.18 6.68 -13.47
N THR A 74 -8.36 7.10 -13.94
CA THR A 74 -8.51 8.23 -14.86
C THR A 74 -8.05 9.54 -14.22
N TYR A 75 -8.37 9.76 -12.95
CA TYR A 75 -7.97 10.94 -12.20
C TYR A 75 -6.45 11.00 -12.00
N LEU A 76 -5.82 9.91 -11.57
CA LEU A 76 -4.36 9.84 -11.39
C LEU A 76 -3.60 10.09 -12.70
N ARG A 77 -4.06 9.51 -13.82
CA ARG A 77 -3.49 9.77 -15.15
C ARG A 77 -3.61 11.23 -15.59
N LYS A 78 -4.61 11.98 -15.12
CA LYS A 78 -4.71 13.42 -15.37
C LYS A 78 -3.75 14.23 -14.49
N LEU A 79 -3.51 13.80 -13.25
CA LEU A 79 -2.60 14.48 -12.34
C LEU A 79 -1.13 14.35 -12.74
N ALA A 80 -0.73 13.18 -13.25
CA ALA A 80 0.62 12.95 -13.77
C ALA A 80 0.55 12.14 -15.07
N PRO A 81 0.29 12.78 -16.22
CA PRO A 81 0.21 12.10 -17.50
C PRO A 81 1.51 11.38 -17.86
N GLU A 82 1.43 10.15 -18.35
CA GLU A 82 2.60 9.37 -18.79
C GLU A 82 3.31 10.03 -19.99
N THR A 83 2.57 10.83 -20.77
CA THR A 83 3.04 11.51 -21.99
C THR A 83 3.82 12.79 -21.73
N ASP A 84 3.79 13.31 -20.50
CA ASP A 84 4.45 14.56 -20.16
C ASP A 84 5.97 14.38 -20.08
N LYS A 85 6.69 15.49 -20.31
CA LYS A 85 8.14 15.51 -20.20
C LYS A 85 8.56 15.69 -18.75
N TYR A 86 9.16 14.65 -18.18
CA TYR A 86 9.73 14.67 -16.84
C TYR A 86 11.25 14.52 -16.89
N LEU A 87 11.97 15.36 -16.15
CA LEU A 87 13.43 15.29 -16.08
C LEU A 87 13.93 13.96 -15.48
N HIS A 88 13.16 13.34 -14.60
CA HIS A 88 13.50 12.00 -14.07
C HIS A 88 13.56 10.95 -15.20
N ASN A 89 12.82 11.13 -16.29
CA ASN A 89 12.85 10.22 -17.44
C ASN A 89 14.03 10.50 -18.40
N ASP A 90 14.83 11.55 -18.19
CA ASP A 90 16.04 11.81 -18.96
C ASP A 90 17.19 10.88 -18.50
N LEU A 91 17.02 9.57 -18.68
CA LEU A 91 17.93 8.54 -18.16
C LEU A 91 19.38 8.74 -18.61
N HIS A 92 19.59 9.21 -19.83
CA HIS A 92 20.90 9.52 -20.41
C HIS A 92 21.67 10.63 -19.65
N LEU A 93 20.99 11.43 -18.82
CA LEU A 93 21.60 12.46 -17.97
C LEU A 93 21.80 11.99 -16.51
N ARG A 94 21.42 10.75 -16.19
CA ARG A 94 21.45 10.19 -14.83
C ARG A 94 22.41 8.99 -14.78
N ILE A 95 22.98 8.73 -13.60
CA ILE A 95 23.72 7.49 -13.33
C ILE A 95 22.71 6.48 -12.76
N VAL A 96 22.22 5.58 -13.61
CA VAL A 96 21.18 4.58 -13.29
C VAL A 96 21.53 3.23 -13.92
N PRO A 97 20.95 2.12 -13.43
CA PRO A 97 21.02 0.83 -14.10
C PRO A 97 20.52 0.90 -15.56
N GLU A 98 20.99 -0.01 -16.41
CA GLU A 98 20.60 -0.07 -17.83
C GLU A 98 19.10 -0.34 -18.03
N ASP A 99 18.48 -1.02 -17.06
CA ASP A 99 17.07 -1.39 -17.03
C ASP A 99 16.18 -0.42 -16.22
N GLU A 100 16.69 0.77 -15.87
CA GLU A 100 15.89 1.80 -15.17
C GLU A 100 14.62 2.14 -15.98
N PRO A 101 13.42 2.01 -15.38
CA PRO A 101 12.17 2.26 -16.09
C PRO A 101 11.86 3.76 -16.21
N ILE A 102 11.13 4.12 -17.27
CA ILE A 102 10.56 5.46 -17.46
C ILE A 102 9.29 5.59 -16.62
N ASN A 103 9.43 5.99 -15.35
CA ASN A 103 8.36 5.91 -14.36
C ASN A 103 8.16 7.18 -13.52
N ALA A 104 8.62 8.35 -14.00
CA ALA A 104 8.44 9.61 -13.27
C ALA A 104 6.98 9.86 -12.87
N HIS A 105 6.04 9.57 -13.77
CA HIS A 105 4.61 9.70 -13.52
C HIS A 105 4.15 8.85 -12.33
N SER A 106 4.66 7.62 -12.17
CA SER A 106 4.28 6.72 -11.09
C SER A 106 4.75 7.24 -9.73
N HIS A 107 5.95 7.83 -9.67
CA HIS A 107 6.43 8.53 -8.46
C HIS A 107 5.53 9.71 -8.11
N LEU A 108 5.14 10.52 -9.09
CA LEU A 108 4.28 11.68 -8.88
C LEU A 108 2.87 11.28 -8.43
N MET A 109 2.27 10.25 -9.04
CA MET A 109 0.99 9.69 -8.59
C MET A 109 1.09 9.17 -7.15
N ALA A 110 2.10 8.35 -6.86
CA ALA A 110 2.29 7.79 -5.52
C ALA A 110 2.48 8.88 -4.45
N MET A 111 3.18 9.97 -4.78
CA MET A 111 3.38 11.11 -3.87
C MET A 111 2.08 11.86 -3.52
N THR A 112 1.05 11.80 -4.39
CA THR A 112 -0.27 12.39 -4.08
C THR A 112 -1.12 11.53 -3.14
N LEU A 113 -0.70 10.29 -2.90
CA LEU A 113 -1.38 9.32 -2.06
C LEU A 113 -0.49 8.98 -0.84
N SER A 114 -1.03 8.19 0.09
CA SER A 114 -0.24 7.68 1.21
C SER A 114 0.54 6.42 0.80
N THR A 115 1.74 6.24 1.35
CA THR A 115 2.50 4.99 1.23
C THR A 115 2.14 3.97 2.31
N SER A 116 1.33 4.37 3.29
CA SER A 116 0.95 3.52 4.42
C SER A 116 -0.41 3.89 5.00
N GLU A 117 -1.10 2.90 5.53
CA GLU A 117 -2.34 3.06 6.29
C GLU A 117 -2.19 2.36 7.65
N ASP A 118 -2.65 3.03 8.71
CA ASP A 118 -2.70 2.50 10.07
C ASP A 118 -4.15 2.26 10.46
N ILE A 119 -4.51 0.98 10.63
CA ILE A 119 -5.85 0.54 10.93
C ILE A 119 -5.87 0.07 12.38
N SER A 120 -6.54 0.84 13.24
CA SER A 120 -6.85 0.39 14.60
C SER A 120 -7.96 -0.67 14.56
N SER A 121 -7.66 -1.87 15.04
CA SER A 121 -8.62 -2.97 15.06
C SER A 121 -8.75 -3.52 16.48
N THR A 122 -9.95 -3.40 17.04
CA THR A 122 -10.45 -4.46 17.91
C THR A 122 -10.76 -5.62 16.98
N LEU A 123 -9.96 -6.69 17.00
CA LEU A 123 -10.13 -7.87 16.14
C LEU A 123 -11.33 -8.70 16.64
N VAL A 124 -12.50 -8.06 16.73
CA VAL A 124 -13.77 -8.75 16.86
C VAL A 124 -14.34 -8.80 15.45
N LEU A 125 -14.00 -9.90 14.77
CA LEU A 125 -14.71 -10.33 13.57
C LEU A 125 -16.20 -10.45 13.92
N HIS A 126 -17.02 -9.60 13.30
CA HIS A 126 -18.46 -9.83 13.17
C HIS A 126 -18.77 -10.06 11.70
#